data_AF-A0A1A2G5A9-F1
#
_entry.id   AF-A0A1A2G5A9-F1
#
_cell.length_a   1.000
_cell.length_b   1.000
_cell.length_c   1.000
_cell.angle_alpha   90.00
_cell.angle_beta   90.00
_cell.angle_gamma   90.00
#
_symmetry.space_group_name_H-M   'P 1'
#
loop_
_entity.id
_entity.type
_entity.pdbx_description
1 polymer ?
#
loop_
_entity_poly.entity_id
_entity_poly.type
_entity_poly.pdbx_seq_one_letter_code
_entity_poly.pdbx_strand_id
1 'polypeptide(L)' 'MTDHQQPADLEYLRCEVLDRIDARPFDEWSPALLRALIAVFDLNGVTPVAPRGFRPYLVR' A
#
# COMPACT_ATOMS: atom_id res chain seq x y z
N MET A 1 16.50 25.96 12.17
CA MET A 1 17.68 25.29 11.60
C MET A 1 17.12 24.25 10.64
N THR A 2 17.25 24.53 9.33
CA THR A 2 16.99 23.68 8.15
C THR A 2 15.63 22.95 8.01
N ASP A 3 14.63 23.70 7.51
CA ASP A 3 13.36 23.19 6.95
C ASP A 3 13.47 22.87 5.43
N HIS A 4 14.69 22.74 4.89
CA HIS A 4 14.95 22.64 3.44
C HIS A 4 15.33 21.23 2.94
N GLN A 5 15.32 20.22 3.82
CA GLN A 5 15.69 18.83 3.45
C GLN A 5 14.49 17.97 3.03
N GLN A 6 13.26 18.50 3.14
CA GLN A 6 12.00 17.76 3.04
C GLN A 6 11.56 17.29 1.64
N PRO A 7 11.85 17.97 0.51
CA PRO A 7 11.33 17.52 -0.79
C PRO A 7 12.08 16.31 -1.35
N ALA A 8 13.41 16.30 -1.21
CA ALA A 8 14.26 15.23 -1.74
C ALA A 8 14.10 13.92 -0.95
N ASP A 9 13.87 14.02 0.37
CA ASP A 9 13.64 12.87 1.25
C ASP A 9 12.29 12.20 0.95
N LEU A 10 11.24 13.00 0.76
CA LEU A 10 9.92 12.48 0.41
C LEU A 10 9.91 11.84 -0.99
N GLU A 11 10.57 12.45 -1.97
CA GLU A 11 10.68 11.88 -3.32
C GLU A 11 11.47 10.57 -3.30
N TYR A 12 12.59 10.53 -2.56
CA TYR A 12 13.35 9.31 -2.35
C TYR A 12 12.47 8.22 -1.73
N LEU A 13 11.76 8.51 -0.64
CA LEU A 13 10.88 7.55 0.02
C LEU A 13 9.77 7.04 -0.91
N ARG A 14 9.23 7.88 -1.80
CA ARG A 14 8.25 7.47 -2.81
C ARG A 14 8.84 6.48 -3.80
N CYS A 15 10.00 6.80 -4.39
CA CYS A 15 10.69 5.90 -5.31
C CYS A 15 11.01 4.56 -4.65
N GLU A 16 11.54 4.61 -3.43
CA GLU A 16 11.97 3.46 -2.65
C GLU A 16 10.80 2.51 -2.29
N VAL A 17 9.61 3.08 -2.05
CA VAL A 17 8.37 2.31 -1.87
C VAL A 17 7.90 1.68 -3.19
N LEU A 18 7.90 2.44 -4.29
CA LEU A 18 7.49 1.93 -5.60
C LEU A 18 8.40 0.78 -6.06
N ASP A 19 9.72 0.94 -5.95
CA ASP A 19 10.70 -0.08 -6.33
C ASP A 19 10.49 -1.39 -5.55
N ARG A 20 10.11 -1.32 -4.26
CA ARG A 20 9.77 -2.51 -3.45
C ARG A 20 8.47 -3.16 -3.86
N ILE A 21 7.49 -2.36 -4.26
CA ILE A 21 6.21 -2.86 -4.76
C ILE A 21 6.43 -3.59 -6.09
N ASP A 22 7.25 -3.03 -6.97
CA ASP A 22 7.54 -3.58 -8.30
C ASP A 22 8.56 -4.71 -8.27
N ALA A 23 9.31 -4.89 -7.17
CA ALA A 23 10.32 -5.94 -7.04
C ALA A 23 9.77 -7.36 -7.20
N ARG A 24 8.50 -7.60 -6.84
CA ARG A 24 7.83 -8.90 -7.02
C ARG A 24 6.34 -8.75 -7.35
N PRO A 25 5.78 -9.62 -8.20
CA PRO A 25 4.36 -9.58 -8.53
C PRO A 25 3.50 -9.79 -7.27
N PHE A 26 2.36 -9.10 -7.22
CA PHE A 26 1.49 -9.05 -6.04
C PHE A 26 0.98 -10.43 -5.58
N ASP A 27 0.78 -11.38 -6.51
CA ASP A 27 0.32 -12.74 -6.21
C ASP A 27 1.38 -13.59 -5.48
N GLU A 28 2.65 -13.18 -5.50
CA GLU A 28 3.74 -13.81 -4.75
C GLU A 28 3.94 -13.25 -3.34
N TRP A 29 3.14 -12.26 -2.94
CA TRP A 29 3.27 -11.65 -1.62
C TRP A 29 2.66 -12.54 -0.54
N SER A 30 3.37 -12.65 0.59
CA SER A 30 2.88 -13.48 1.68
C SER A 30 1.62 -12.88 2.32
N PRO A 31 0.68 -13.69 2.83
CA PRO A 31 -0.49 -13.19 3.55
C PRO A 31 -0.12 -12.30 4.76
N ALA A 32 1.01 -12.57 5.41
CA ALA A 32 1.50 -11.77 6.53
C ALA A 32 1.91 -10.36 6.08
N LEU A 33 2.62 -10.23 4.95
CA LEU A 33 3.00 -8.95 4.38
C LEU A 33 1.77 -8.12 4.01
N LEU A 34 0.79 -8.74 3.34
CA LEU A 34 -0.45 -8.06 2.95
C LEU A 34 -1.23 -7.54 4.16
N ARG A 35 -1.36 -8.35 5.23
CA ARG A 35 -2.00 -7.92 6.48
C ARG A 35 -1.26 -6.76 7.15
N ALA A 36 0.06 -6.79 7.14
CA ALA A 36 0.87 -5.72 7.72
C ALA A 36 0.67 -4.39 6.97
N LEU A 37 0.67 -4.41 5.63
CA LEU A 37 0.42 -3.21 4.83
C LEU A 37 -1.00 -2.66 5.05
N ILE A 38 -2.01 -3.53 5.12
CA ILE A 38 -3.39 -3.13 5.45
C ILE A 38 -3.41 -2.43 6.82
N ALA A 39 -2.77 -3.02 7.84
CA ALA A 39 -2.72 -2.40 9.16
C ALA A 39 -2.03 -1.03 9.15
N VAL A 40 -0.98 -0.83 8.34
CA VAL A 40 -0.34 0.47 8.16
C VAL A 40 -1.32 1.49 7.56
N PHE A 41 -2.09 1.12 6.54
CA PHE A 41 -3.12 2.01 5.97
C PHE A 41 -4.22 2.34 6.98
N ASP A 42 -4.68 1.35 7.74
CA ASP A 42 -5.68 1.54 8.80
C ASP A 42 -5.19 2.52 9.87
N LEU A 43 -3.91 2.42 10.29
CA LEU A 43 -3.29 3.35 11.24
C LEU A 43 -3.23 4.79 10.72
N ASN A 44 -3.14 4.99 9.40
CA ASN A 44 -3.13 6.30 8.76
C ASN A 44 -4.53 6.79 8.37
N GLY A 45 -5.59 6.06 8.72
CA GLY A 45 -6.97 6.41 8.37
C GLY A 45 -7.27 6.28 6.87
N VAL A 46 -6.44 5.56 6.12
CA VAL A 46 -6.62 5.35 4.68
C VAL A 46 -7.55 4.16 4.47
N THR A 47 -8.86 4.41 4.47
CA THR A 47 -9.87 3.39 4.19
C THR A 47 -10.32 3.42 2.72
N PRO A 48 -10.51 2.27 2.06
CA PRO A 48 -11.07 2.25 0.71
C PRO A 48 -12.47 2.85 0.67
N VAL A 49 -12.72 3.74 -0.31
CA VAL A 49 -13.98 4.49 -0.48
C VAL A 49 -15.19 3.58 -0.71
N ALA A 50 -14.97 2.36 -1.21
CA ALA A 50 -16.00 1.34 -1.34
C ALA A 50 -15.58 0.10 -0.54
N PRO A 51 -16.36 -0.32 0.48
CA PRO A 51 -16.30 -1.69 0.94
C PRO A 51 -16.48 -2.59 -0.29
N ARG A 52 -15.72 -3.69 -0.38
CA ARG A 52 -15.97 -4.70 -1.41
C ARG A 52 -17.38 -5.23 -1.19
N GLY A 53 -18.34 -4.60 -1.86
CA GLY A 53 -19.74 -5.01 -1.84
C GLY A 53 -19.79 -6.47 -2.28
N PHE A 54 -20.61 -7.25 -1.58
CA PHE A 54 -20.88 -8.63 -1.92
C PHE A 54 -21.13 -8.75 -3.44
N ARG A 55 -20.23 -9.43 -4.15
CA ARG A 55 -20.39 -9.78 -5.57
C ARG A 55 -20.74 -11.26 -5.64
N PRO A 56 -22.03 -11.64 -5.63
CA PRO A 56 -22.40 -13.03 -5.84
C PRO A 56 -21.97 -13.44 -7.25
N TYR A 57 -21.11 -14.44 -7.34
CA TYR A 57 -20.82 -15.10 -8.61
C TYR A 57 -21.90 -16.17 -8.84
N LEU A 58 -22.64 -16.02 -9.94
CA LEU A 58 -23.62 -17.01 -10.40
C LEU A 58 -22.84 -18.18 -11.02
N VAL A 59 -22.83 -19.33 -10.34
CA VAL A 59 -22.36 -20.59 -10.92
C VAL A 59 -23.49 -21.14 -11.79
N ARG A 60 -23.22 -21.35 -13.09
CA ARG A 60 -24.10 -22.09 -13.99
C ARG A 60 -23.74 -23.57 -13.98
#